data_AF-A0A8S2ZHH8-F1
#
_entry.id   AF-A0A8S2ZHH8-F1
#
_cell.length_a   1.000
_cell.length_b   1.000
_cell.length_c   1.000
_cell.angle_alpha   90.00
_cell.angle_beta   90.00
_cell.angle_gamma   90.00
#
_symmetry.space_group_name_H-M   'P 1'
#
loop_
_entity.id
_entity.type
_entity.pdbx_description
1 polymer ?
#
loop_
_entity_poly.entity_id
_entity_poly.type
_entity_poly.pdbx_seq_one_letter_code
_entity_poly.pdbx_strand_id
1 'polypeptide(L)'
;MESHDVKMKEYNRQYREELTQLELEISKHQQHHHDASVLFRTVQTYIKHRTIQIKEETFQQINSFHGKLSRRQRSKKKQSKQLLFLNVFCKKFNFLKMKSEDLQKLVILKHQNGDYPTKIFRDLNGILSLATIKRWCGMIDETSSINLRYSPGCSRTARTKGAINKVKKKLQENKVSSRKLALELDISRQVLDVILRDDLGCRPYKYLVVPALTEEHKEKNKTFANWIRTNFRKQETVKILFSDEKMFD
;
A
#
# COMPACT_ATOMS: atom_id res chain seq x y z
N MET A 1 22.39 -33.12 -16.72
CA MET A 1 21.59 -31.93 -17.10
C MET A 1 21.23 -31.20 -15.82
N GLU A 2 21.93 -30.13 -15.47
CA GLU A 2 21.57 -29.32 -14.30
C GLU A 2 20.19 -28.70 -14.48
N SER A 3 19.35 -28.87 -13.46
CA SER A 3 17.97 -28.35 -13.43
C SER A 3 17.97 -26.83 -13.63
N HIS A 4 17.10 -26.33 -14.50
CA HIS A 4 16.89 -24.91 -14.79
C HIS A 4 16.73 -24.05 -13.52
N ASP A 5 16.17 -24.63 -12.45
CA ASP A 5 16.00 -23.98 -11.15
C ASP A 5 17.31 -23.69 -10.43
N VAL A 6 18.34 -24.52 -10.63
CA VAL A 6 19.67 -24.30 -10.04
C VAL A 6 20.33 -23.10 -10.72
N LYS A 7 20.26 -23.02 -12.06
CA LYS A 7 20.79 -21.88 -12.83
C LYS A 7 20.10 -20.56 -12.49
N MET A 8 18.78 -20.59 -12.27
CA MET A 8 18.05 -19.38 -11.86
C MET A 8 18.38 -18.94 -10.43
N LYS A 9 18.65 -19.87 -9.51
CA LYS A 9 19.09 -19.51 -8.15
C LYS A 9 20.50 -18.89 -8.16
N GLU A 10 21.40 -19.44 -8.96
CA GLU A 10 22.77 -18.93 -9.11
C GLU A 10 22.80 -17.54 -9.77
N TYR A 11 22.01 -17.34 -10.82
CA TYR A 11 21.82 -16.03 -11.45
C TYR A 11 21.26 -14.99 -10.47
N ASN A 12 20.24 -15.34 -9.69
CA ASN A 12 19.67 -14.44 -8.69
C ASN A 12 20.65 -14.12 -7.55
N ARG A 13 21.55 -15.06 -7.23
CA ARG A 13 22.62 -14.84 -6.25
C ARG A 13 23.67 -13.86 -6.79
N GLN A 14 24.18 -14.09 -8.00
CA GLN A 14 25.10 -13.16 -8.66
C GLN A 14 24.50 -11.76 -8.78
N TYR A 15 23.22 -11.66 -9.14
CA TYR A 15 22.53 -10.37 -9.25
C TYR A 15 22.44 -9.61 -7.91
N ARG A 16 22.24 -10.32 -6.79
CA ARG A 16 22.23 -9.71 -5.47
C ARG A 16 23.62 -9.22 -5.07
N GLU A 17 24.65 -10.01 -5.36
CA GLU A 17 26.04 -9.66 -5.09
C GLU A 17 26.49 -8.43 -5.91
N GLU A 18 26.10 -8.33 -7.19
CA GLU A 18 26.33 -7.15 -8.04
C GLU A 18 25.63 -5.89 -7.49
N LEU A 19 24.39 -6.01 -7.01
CA LEU A 19 23.67 -4.88 -6.40
C LEU A 19 24.36 -4.40 -5.12
N THR A 20 24.86 -5.33 -4.29
CA THR A 20 25.54 -4.96 -3.04
C THR A 20 26.85 -4.22 -3.33
N GLN A 21 27.59 -4.63 -4.36
CA GLN A 21 28.82 -3.95 -4.76
C GLN A 21 28.56 -2.52 -5.26
N LEU A 22 27.50 -2.33 -6.06
CA LEU A 22 27.12 -1.00 -6.55
C LEU A 22 26.65 -0.07 -5.42
N GLU A 23 25.89 -0.59 -4.46
CA GLU A 23 25.48 0.20 -3.28
C GLU A 23 26.70 0.65 -2.47
N LEU A 24 27.69 -0.22 -2.32
CA LEU A 24 28.94 0.07 -1.61
C LEU A 24 29.80 1.09 -2.38
N GLU A 25 29.82 1.02 -3.70
CA GLU A 25 30.53 1.95 -4.58
C GLU A 25 29.87 3.35 -4.60
N ILE A 26 28.53 3.40 -4.62
CA ILE A 26 27.76 4.65 -4.45
C ILE A 26 28.03 5.29 -3.09
N SER A 27 28.09 4.49 -2.02
CA SER A 27 28.37 4.97 -0.67
C SER A 27 29.79 5.54 -0.54
N LYS A 28 30.79 4.88 -1.16
CA LYS A 28 32.17 5.39 -1.23
C LYS A 28 32.28 6.71 -1.99
N HIS A 29 31.54 6.86 -3.09
CA HIS A 29 31.54 8.11 -3.87
C HIS A 29 30.81 9.27 -3.17
N GLN A 30 29.89 9.01 -2.23
CA GLN A 30 29.25 10.06 -1.43
C GLN A 30 30.19 10.72 -0.40
N GLN A 31 31.32 10.10 -0.06
CA GLN A 31 32.27 10.64 0.92
C GLN A 31 33.34 11.56 0.30
N HIS A 32 33.49 11.59 -1.02
CA HIS A 32 34.47 12.42 -1.71
C HIS A 32 33.81 13.25 -2.83
N HIS A 33 33.49 14.51 -2.49
CA HIS A 33 33.08 15.63 -3.37
C HIS A 33 31.60 15.84 -3.75
N HIS A 34 31.33 17.14 -3.89
CA HIS A 34 30.07 17.88 -3.87
C HIS A 34 29.21 17.80 -5.14
N ASP A 35 29.44 16.88 -6.07
CA ASP A 35 28.85 16.99 -7.41
C ASP A 35 27.90 15.83 -7.76
N ALA A 36 26.65 15.96 -7.29
CA ALA A 36 25.54 15.05 -7.59
C ALA A 36 25.32 14.82 -9.10
N SER A 37 25.83 15.74 -9.94
CA SER A 37 25.77 15.67 -11.40
C SER A 37 26.59 14.51 -11.99
N VAL A 38 27.74 14.18 -11.38
CA VAL A 38 28.62 13.09 -11.84
C VAL A 38 28.00 11.75 -11.46
N LEU A 39 27.57 11.60 -10.20
CA LEU A 39 26.87 10.40 -9.71
C LEU A 39 25.65 10.06 -10.58
N PHE A 40 24.82 11.05 -10.93
CA PHE A 40 23.66 10.84 -11.79
C PHE A 40 24.05 10.38 -13.21
N ARG A 41 25.14 10.93 -13.78
CA ARG A 41 25.64 10.50 -15.09
C ARG A 41 26.16 9.07 -15.05
N THR A 42 26.95 8.69 -14.04
CA THR A 42 27.44 7.32 -13.85
C THR A 42 26.31 6.31 -13.69
N VAL A 43 25.29 6.64 -12.89
CA VAL A 43 24.10 5.79 -12.73
C VAL A 43 23.30 5.69 -14.03
N GLN A 44 23.14 6.78 -14.78
CA GLN A 44 22.46 6.75 -16.08
C GLN A 44 23.24 5.93 -17.12
N THR A 45 24.57 6.03 -17.17
CA THR A 45 25.40 5.21 -18.06
C THR A 45 25.33 3.75 -17.67
N TYR A 46 25.38 3.43 -16.37
CA TYR A 46 25.24 2.07 -15.88
C TYR A 46 23.88 1.46 -16.25
N ILE A 47 22.78 2.19 -16.05
CA ILE A 47 21.44 1.77 -16.44
C ILE A 47 21.33 1.58 -17.96
N LYS A 48 21.94 2.46 -18.76
CA LYS A 48 21.99 2.31 -20.23
C LYS A 48 22.77 1.06 -20.65
N HIS A 49 23.96 0.84 -20.10
CA HIS A 49 24.76 -0.35 -20.41
C HIS A 49 24.06 -1.63 -19.99
N ARG A 50 23.44 -1.66 -18.81
CA ARG A 50 22.73 -2.86 -18.32
C ARG A 50 21.46 -3.15 -19.11
N THR A 51 20.73 -2.13 -19.57
CA THR A 51 19.57 -2.34 -20.44
C THR A 51 19.97 -2.81 -21.84
N ILE A 52 21.14 -2.43 -22.35
CA ILE A 52 21.69 -2.99 -23.59
C ILE A 52 22.07 -4.47 -23.38
N GLN A 53 22.76 -4.79 -22.29
CA GLN A 53 23.17 -6.15 -21.96
C GLN A 53 21.97 -7.11 -21.81
N ILE A 54 20.92 -6.69 -21.10
CA ILE A 54 19.67 -7.48 -20.96
C ILE A 54 18.99 -7.70 -22.33
N LYS A 55 19.04 -6.70 -23.23
CA LYS A 55 18.51 -6.85 -24.60
C LYS A 55 19.32 -7.84 -25.43
N GLU A 56 20.63 -7.88 -25.26
CA GLU A 56 21.51 -8.83 -25.94
C GLU A 56 21.34 -10.26 -25.39
N GLU A 57 21.25 -10.42 -24.07
CA GLU A 57 21.01 -11.72 -23.42
C GLU A 57 19.65 -12.31 -23.80
N THR A 58 18.60 -11.48 -23.82
CA THR A 58 17.28 -11.92 -24.29
C THR A 58 17.28 -12.25 -25.79
N PHE A 59 18.03 -11.51 -26.61
CA PHE A 59 18.21 -11.83 -28.03
C PHE A 59 18.95 -13.16 -28.23
N GLN A 60 19.99 -13.43 -27.44
CA GLN A 60 20.72 -14.71 -27.49
C GLN A 60 19.87 -15.88 -26.98
N GLN A 61 19.08 -15.69 -25.93
CA GLN A 61 18.12 -16.71 -25.46
C GLN A 61 17.06 -17.03 -26.51
N ILE A 62 16.51 -16.02 -27.18
CA ILE A 62 15.53 -16.21 -28.28
C ILE A 62 16.17 -16.94 -29.47
N ASN A 63 17.42 -16.61 -29.83
CA ASN A 63 18.15 -17.30 -30.89
C ASN A 63 18.52 -18.75 -30.51
N SER A 64 18.81 -19.02 -29.23
CA SER A 64 19.02 -20.38 -28.73
C SER A 64 17.72 -21.22 -28.79
N PHE A 65 16.57 -20.58 -28.59
CA PHE A 65 15.25 -21.20 -28.68
C PHE A 65 14.84 -21.46 -30.15
N HIS A 66 15.22 -20.59 -31.07
CA HIS A 66 15.01 -20.74 -32.52
C HIS A 66 16.11 -21.55 -33.24
N GLY A 67 17.17 -21.97 -32.54
CA GLY A 67 18.25 -22.83 -33.07
C GLY A 67 17.83 -24.23 -33.52
N LYS A 68 16.54 -24.58 -33.41
CA LYS A 68 15.93 -25.80 -33.97
C LYS A 68 15.10 -25.57 -35.24
N LEU A 69 15.20 -24.40 -35.89
CA LEU A 69 14.65 -24.18 -37.23
C LEU A 69 15.75 -23.87 -38.25
N SER A 70 16.17 -24.97 -38.87
CA SER A 70 17.00 -25.18 -40.06
C SER A 70 17.38 -23.98 -40.95
N ARG A 71 18.65 -24.02 -41.35
CA ARG A 71 19.29 -23.34 -42.48
C ARG A 71 18.40 -23.34 -43.74
N ARG A 72 17.99 -22.16 -44.21
CA ARG A 72 17.94 -21.74 -45.63
C ARG A 72 17.24 -20.38 -45.79
N GLN A 73 18.01 -19.40 -46.27
CA GLN A 73 17.63 -18.38 -47.28
C GLN A 73 16.16 -17.92 -47.30
N ARG A 74 15.88 -16.70 -46.80
CA ARG A 74 14.87 -15.77 -47.36
C ARG A 74 14.93 -14.36 -46.70
N SER A 75 15.94 -13.61 -47.16
CA SER A 75 15.88 -12.21 -47.62
C SER A 75 14.89 -11.24 -46.92
N LYS A 76 15.47 -10.32 -46.12
CA LYS A 76 15.15 -8.90 -45.83
C LYS A 76 13.69 -8.43 -45.61
N LYS A 77 12.68 -8.95 -46.32
CA LYS A 77 11.23 -8.62 -46.17
C LYS A 77 10.58 -9.22 -44.91
N LYS A 78 11.15 -10.31 -44.36
CA LYS A 78 10.67 -10.97 -43.13
C LYS A 78 11.23 -10.27 -41.88
N GLN A 79 12.45 -9.74 -41.97
CA GLN A 79 13.09 -8.95 -40.90
C GLN A 79 12.38 -7.61 -40.67
N SER A 80 11.94 -6.90 -41.71
CA SER A 80 11.17 -5.65 -41.54
C SER A 80 9.79 -5.88 -40.92
N LYS A 81 9.09 -6.97 -41.29
CA LYS A 81 7.82 -7.36 -40.64
C LYS A 81 8.01 -7.81 -39.20
N GLN A 82 9.08 -8.54 -38.89
CA GLN A 82 9.42 -8.94 -37.52
C GLN A 82 9.82 -7.73 -36.66
N LEU A 83 10.58 -6.77 -37.20
CA LEU A 83 10.93 -5.52 -36.51
C LEU A 83 9.71 -4.61 -36.26
N LEU A 84 8.77 -4.54 -37.21
CA LEU A 84 7.48 -3.87 -37.00
C LEU A 84 6.65 -4.57 -35.92
N PHE A 85 6.60 -5.91 -35.93
CA PHE A 85 5.89 -6.69 -34.92
C PHE A 85 6.51 -6.52 -33.53
N LEU A 86 7.84 -6.56 -33.43
CA LEU A 86 8.60 -6.31 -32.19
C LEU A 86 8.40 -4.87 -31.69
N ASN A 87 8.39 -3.86 -32.56
CA ASN A 87 8.11 -2.48 -32.15
C ASN A 87 6.68 -2.28 -31.64
N VAL A 88 5.69 -2.87 -32.30
CA VAL A 88 4.29 -2.85 -31.85
C VAL A 88 4.13 -3.59 -30.52
N PHE A 89 4.80 -4.74 -30.38
CA PHE A 89 4.77 -5.57 -29.18
C PHE A 89 5.47 -4.90 -27.99
N CYS A 90 6.68 -4.35 -28.17
CA CYS A 90 7.41 -3.61 -27.14
C CYS A 90 6.68 -2.33 -26.72
N LYS A 91 6.05 -1.60 -27.64
CA LYS A 91 5.19 -0.46 -27.29
C LYS A 91 3.99 -0.92 -26.46
N LYS A 92 3.30 -1.98 -26.87
CA LYS A 92 2.18 -2.56 -26.12
C LYS A 92 2.58 -2.97 -24.70
N PHE A 93 3.76 -3.58 -24.56
CA PHE A 93 4.29 -4.05 -23.27
C PHE A 93 4.65 -2.91 -22.31
N ASN A 94 5.22 -1.80 -22.82
CA ASN A 94 5.54 -0.64 -21.99
C ASN A 94 4.29 0.06 -21.44
N PHE A 95 3.23 0.16 -22.24
CA PHE A 95 1.97 0.77 -21.79
C PHE A 95 1.14 -0.16 -20.88
N LEU A 96 1.25 -1.48 -21.01
CA LEU A 96 0.63 -2.45 -20.07
C LEU A 96 1.14 -2.29 -18.63
N LYS A 97 2.31 -1.69 -18.44
CA LYS A 97 2.93 -1.43 -17.14
C LYS A 97 2.54 -0.06 -16.54
N MET A 98 1.82 0.79 -17.28
CA MET A 98 1.41 2.11 -16.80
C MET A 98 0.23 2.01 -15.84
N LYS A 99 0.21 2.86 -14.81
CA LYS A 99 -0.94 2.98 -13.90
C LYS A 99 -2.11 3.62 -14.65
N SER A 100 -3.33 3.32 -14.21
CA SER A 100 -4.57 3.86 -14.80
C SER A 100 -4.62 5.40 -14.82
N GLU A 101 -4.04 6.04 -13.80
CA GLU A 101 -3.94 7.50 -13.70
C GLU A 101 -3.05 8.11 -14.78
N ASP A 102 -1.94 7.45 -15.14
CA ASP A 102 -1.01 7.95 -16.14
C ASP A 102 -1.61 7.88 -17.55
N LEU A 103 -2.43 6.86 -17.81
CA LEU A 103 -3.21 6.75 -19.04
C LEU A 103 -4.27 7.86 -19.15
N GLN A 104 -4.92 8.22 -18.04
CA GLN A 104 -5.87 9.35 -18.01
C GLN A 104 -5.17 10.67 -18.32
N LYS A 105 -4.03 10.96 -17.68
CA LYS A 105 -3.22 12.16 -17.95
C LYS A 105 -2.79 12.25 -19.41
N LEU A 106 -2.37 11.13 -19.99
CA LEU A 106 -1.97 11.07 -21.40
C LEU A 106 -3.15 11.34 -22.35
N VAL A 107 -4.34 10.82 -22.05
CA VAL A 107 -5.55 11.09 -22.84
C VAL A 107 -5.95 12.57 -22.74
N ILE A 108 -5.91 13.15 -21.54
CA ILE A 108 -6.20 14.58 -21.32
C ILE A 108 -5.25 15.45 -22.16
N LEU A 109 -3.94 15.19 -22.07
CA LEU A 109 -2.93 15.94 -22.80
C LEU A 109 -3.16 15.88 -24.32
N LYS A 110 -3.45 14.68 -24.86
CA LYS A 110 -3.68 14.52 -26.30
C LYS A 110 -4.96 15.19 -26.78
N HIS A 111 -6.02 15.11 -25.99
CA HIS A 111 -7.28 15.78 -26.29
C HIS A 111 -7.12 17.31 -26.28
N GLN A 112 -6.40 17.86 -25.30
CA GLN A 112 -6.04 19.29 -25.24
C GLN A 112 -5.20 19.75 -26.44
N ASN A 113 -4.32 18.88 -26.95
CA ASN A 113 -3.56 19.13 -28.17
C ASN A 113 -4.41 19.06 -29.46
N GLY A 114 -5.72 18.79 -29.36
CA GLY A 114 -6.65 18.73 -30.48
C GLY A 114 -6.68 17.37 -31.21
N ASP A 115 -6.13 16.31 -30.61
CA ASP A 115 -6.18 14.98 -31.23
C ASP A 115 -7.58 14.37 -31.13
N TYR A 116 -8.11 13.88 -32.27
CA TYR A 116 -9.38 13.17 -32.29
C TYR A 116 -9.33 11.83 -31.50
N PRO A 117 -10.43 11.39 -30.87
CA PRO A 117 -10.48 10.16 -30.08
C PRO A 117 -9.93 8.91 -30.80
N THR A 118 -10.16 8.82 -32.11
CA THR A 118 -9.65 7.72 -32.96
C THR A 118 -8.13 7.74 -33.11
N LYS A 119 -7.52 8.93 -33.15
CA LYS A 119 -6.06 9.10 -33.21
C LYS A 119 -5.44 8.73 -31.86
N ILE A 120 -6.03 9.20 -30.77
CA ILE A 120 -5.64 8.83 -29.40
C ILE A 120 -5.69 7.31 -29.21
N PHE A 121 -6.75 6.63 -29.66
CA PHE A 121 -6.88 5.18 -29.59
C PHE A 121 -5.76 4.43 -30.33
N ARG A 122 -5.40 4.88 -31.54
CA ARG A 122 -4.29 4.30 -32.32
C ARG A 122 -2.96 4.50 -31.62
N ASP A 123 -2.73 5.69 -31.07
CA ASP A 123 -1.49 6.01 -30.38
C ASP A 123 -1.31 5.23 -29.07
N LEU A 124 -2.43 4.92 -28.39
CA LEU A 124 -2.47 4.05 -27.22
C LEU A 124 -2.46 2.55 -27.57
N ASN A 125 -2.31 2.20 -28.86
CA ASN A 125 -2.21 0.82 -29.35
C ASN A 125 -3.32 -0.12 -28.83
N GLY A 126 -4.53 0.40 -28.68
CA GLY A 126 -5.71 -0.37 -28.27
C GLY A 126 -5.75 -0.84 -26.82
N ILE A 127 -5.00 -0.20 -25.92
CA ILE A 127 -4.96 -0.57 -24.49
C ILE A 127 -6.23 -0.15 -23.76
N LEU A 128 -6.76 1.01 -24.14
CA LEU A 128 -8.10 1.44 -23.75
C LEU A 128 -9.06 1.19 -24.89
N SER A 129 -10.30 0.82 -24.56
CA SER A 129 -11.35 0.72 -25.57
C SER A 129 -11.65 2.10 -26.15
N LEU A 130 -12.01 2.16 -27.44
CA LEU A 130 -12.43 3.41 -28.09
C LEU A 130 -13.63 4.05 -27.37
N ALA A 131 -14.53 3.23 -26.81
CA ALA A 131 -15.66 3.71 -26.03
C ALA A 131 -15.23 4.43 -24.74
N THR A 132 -14.20 3.91 -24.06
CA THR A 132 -13.60 4.55 -22.87
C THR A 132 -13.00 5.90 -23.23
N ILE A 133 -12.24 5.98 -24.34
CA ILE A 133 -11.61 7.22 -24.79
C ILE A 133 -12.67 8.25 -25.17
N LYS A 134 -13.69 7.86 -25.96
CA LYS A 134 -14.81 8.76 -26.30
C LYS A 134 -15.53 9.29 -25.06
N ARG A 135 -15.80 8.41 -24.08
CA ARG A 135 -16.40 8.80 -22.80
C ARG A 135 -15.53 9.79 -22.04
N TRP A 136 -14.21 9.56 -22.01
CA TRP A 136 -13.27 10.47 -21.34
C TRP A 136 -13.15 11.81 -22.06
N CYS A 137 -13.09 11.85 -23.39
CA CYS A 137 -13.12 13.08 -24.17
C CYS A 137 -14.39 13.90 -23.87
N GLY A 138 -15.57 13.26 -23.85
CA GLY A 138 -16.81 13.93 -23.47
C GLY A 138 -16.77 14.48 -22.03
N MET A 139 -16.22 13.74 -21.08
CA MET A 139 -16.01 14.22 -19.71
C MET A 139 -15.05 15.40 -19.63
N ILE A 140 -14.01 15.42 -20.46
CA ILE A 140 -13.05 16.55 -20.54
C ILE A 140 -13.74 17.78 -21.11
N ASP A 141 -14.58 17.63 -22.14
CA ASP A 141 -15.34 18.74 -22.73
C ASP A 141 -16.34 19.34 -21.73
N GLU A 142 -16.95 18.50 -20.87
CA GLU A 142 -17.92 18.93 -19.86
C GLU A 142 -17.31 19.48 -18.57
N THR A 143 -16.30 18.78 -18.01
CA THR A 143 -15.79 19.01 -16.63
C THR A 143 -14.30 19.33 -16.60
N SER A 144 -13.62 19.44 -17.75
CA SER A 144 -12.16 19.61 -17.89
C SER A 144 -11.29 18.51 -17.23
N SER A 145 -11.91 17.43 -16.76
CA SER A 145 -11.26 16.37 -15.97
C SER A 145 -12.01 15.04 -16.09
N ILE A 146 -11.26 13.94 -15.98
CA ILE A 146 -11.80 12.58 -16.00
C ILE A 146 -12.19 12.18 -14.58
N ASN A 147 -13.43 12.44 -14.19
CA ASN A 147 -13.95 12.05 -12.88
C ASN A 147 -14.59 10.66 -12.93
N LEU A 148 -13.78 9.62 -12.69
CA LEU A 148 -14.31 8.27 -12.49
C LEU A 148 -14.98 8.19 -11.11
N ARG A 149 -16.29 8.37 -11.07
CA ARG A 149 -17.06 8.12 -9.84
C ARG A 149 -17.00 6.63 -9.51
N TYR A 150 -16.48 6.31 -8.34
CA TYR A 150 -16.63 4.97 -7.78
C TYR A 150 -18.12 4.69 -7.56
N SER A 151 -18.54 3.46 -7.84
CA SER A 151 -19.89 3.03 -7.48
C SER A 151 -20.06 3.20 -5.97
N PRO A 152 -21.17 3.80 -5.49
CA PRO A 152 -21.39 4.07 -4.06
C PRO A 152 -21.48 2.81 -3.18
N GLY A 153 -21.34 1.61 -3.78
CA GLY A 153 -21.40 0.34 -3.08
C GLY A 153 -22.82 -0.02 -2.62
N CYS A 154 -22.94 -1.16 -1.94
CA CYS A 154 -24.21 -1.57 -1.35
C CYS A 154 -24.51 -0.74 -0.09
N SER A 155 -25.74 -0.30 0.06
CA SER A 155 -26.19 0.42 1.26
C SER A 155 -26.18 -0.52 2.47
N ARG A 156 -25.83 0.03 3.64
CA ARG A 156 -25.83 -0.73 4.90
C ARG A 156 -27.26 -0.87 5.41
N THR A 157 -27.77 -2.10 5.44
CA THR A 157 -29.14 -2.40 5.90
C THR A 157 -29.24 -2.57 7.41
N ALA A 158 -28.32 -3.30 8.04
CA ALA A 158 -28.36 -3.56 9.48
C ALA A 158 -27.61 -2.51 10.31
N ARG A 159 -26.46 -2.01 9.82
CA ARG A 159 -25.61 -1.02 10.49
C ARG A 159 -26.02 0.40 10.11
N THR A 160 -27.23 0.79 10.52
CA THR A 160 -27.76 2.15 10.29
C THR A 160 -27.29 3.13 11.36
N LYS A 161 -27.27 4.43 11.05
CA LYS A 161 -26.94 5.49 12.03
C LYS A 161 -27.88 5.46 13.24
N GLY A 162 -29.16 5.16 13.02
CA GLY A 162 -30.16 5.00 14.08
C GLY A 162 -29.82 3.84 15.02
N ALA A 163 -29.45 2.68 14.48
CA ALA A 163 -29.03 1.52 15.28
C ALA A 163 -27.77 1.84 16.10
N ILE A 164 -26.77 2.49 15.51
CA ILE A 164 -25.53 2.90 16.21
C ILE A 164 -25.87 3.83 17.39
N ASN A 165 -26.74 4.81 17.18
CA ASN A 165 -27.15 5.74 18.24
C ASN A 165 -27.94 5.05 19.35
N LYS A 166 -28.80 4.08 19.02
CA LYS A 166 -29.51 3.26 20.02
C LYS A 166 -28.53 2.47 20.89
N VAL A 167 -27.57 1.78 20.26
CA VAL A 167 -26.50 1.04 20.97
C VAL A 167 -25.69 1.98 21.86
N LYS A 168 -25.28 3.14 21.34
CA LYS A 168 -24.51 4.13 22.09
C LYS A 168 -25.25 4.63 23.33
N LYS A 169 -26.53 4.96 23.20
CA LYS A 169 -27.37 5.41 24.33
C LYS A 169 -27.48 4.33 25.40
N LYS A 170 -27.74 3.07 25.00
CA LYS A 170 -27.82 1.96 25.93
C LYS A 170 -26.52 1.69 26.68
N LEU A 171 -25.39 1.79 26.00
CA LEU A 171 -24.09 1.59 26.63
C LEU A 171 -23.76 2.67 27.69
N GLN A 172 -24.30 3.89 27.52
CA GLN A 172 -24.18 4.96 28.52
C GLN A 172 -25.10 4.73 29.72
N GLU A 173 -26.30 4.22 29.50
CA GLU A 173 -27.25 3.88 30.58
C GLU A 173 -26.73 2.72 31.43
N ASN A 174 -26.40 1.59 30.81
CA ASN A 174 -26.05 0.35 31.50
C ASN A 174 -24.94 -0.42 30.77
N LYS A 175 -23.92 -0.85 31.52
CA LYS A 175 -22.82 -1.67 31.01
C LYS A 175 -23.19 -3.15 31.06
N VAL A 176 -23.85 -3.63 30.02
CA VAL A 176 -24.26 -5.05 29.87
C VAL A 176 -23.38 -5.81 28.86
N SER A 177 -23.40 -7.14 28.94
CA SER A 177 -22.72 -8.00 27.96
C SER A 177 -23.31 -7.81 26.55
N SER A 178 -22.50 -7.99 25.51
CA SER A 178 -22.96 -7.84 24.11
C SER A 178 -24.12 -8.77 23.78
N ARG A 179 -24.18 -9.99 24.34
CA ARG A 179 -25.30 -10.91 24.14
C ARG A 179 -26.63 -10.33 24.65
N LYS A 180 -26.65 -9.83 25.89
CA LYS A 180 -27.87 -9.22 26.47
C LYS A 180 -28.27 -7.97 25.70
N LEU A 181 -27.30 -7.13 25.37
CA LEU A 181 -27.54 -5.92 24.59
C LEU A 181 -28.13 -6.20 23.21
N ALA A 182 -27.66 -7.27 22.54
CA ALA A 182 -28.19 -7.71 21.25
C ALA A 182 -29.66 -8.15 21.35
N LEU A 183 -30.00 -8.92 22.39
CA LEU A 183 -31.37 -9.37 22.64
C LEU A 183 -32.30 -8.20 22.97
N GLU A 184 -31.86 -7.26 23.81
CA GLU A 184 -32.66 -6.09 24.18
C GLU A 184 -32.93 -5.14 23.02
N LEU A 185 -31.98 -5.01 22.08
CA LEU A 185 -32.09 -4.12 20.94
C LEU A 185 -32.65 -4.79 19.68
N ASP A 186 -32.92 -6.10 19.72
CA ASP A 186 -33.30 -6.94 18.58
C ASP A 186 -32.34 -6.78 17.39
N ILE A 187 -31.03 -6.86 17.68
CA ILE A 187 -29.97 -6.76 16.68
C ILE A 187 -29.17 -8.06 16.70
N SER A 188 -28.78 -8.57 15.54
CA SER A 188 -27.86 -9.70 15.49
C SER A 188 -26.54 -9.39 16.22
N ARG A 189 -26.03 -10.38 16.95
CA ARG A 189 -24.80 -10.22 17.73
C ARG A 189 -23.60 -9.80 16.87
N GLN A 190 -23.49 -10.31 15.65
CA GLN A 190 -22.40 -9.97 14.73
C GLN A 190 -22.43 -8.50 14.33
N VAL A 191 -23.62 -7.97 14.01
CA VAL A 191 -23.78 -6.55 13.68
C VAL A 191 -23.46 -5.69 14.90
N LEU A 192 -23.92 -6.09 16.10
CA LEU A 192 -23.60 -5.38 17.33
C LEU A 192 -22.10 -5.37 17.62
N ASP A 193 -21.40 -6.51 17.48
CA ASP A 193 -19.96 -6.59 17.72
C ASP A 193 -19.17 -5.68 16.74
N VAL A 194 -19.61 -5.60 15.48
CA VAL A 194 -19.06 -4.66 14.49
C VAL A 194 -19.34 -3.21 14.89
N ILE A 195 -20.55 -2.89 15.34
CA ILE A 195 -20.88 -1.53 15.83
C ILE A 195 -20.00 -1.17 17.02
N LEU A 196 -19.89 -2.06 18.01
CA LEU A 196 -19.09 -1.82 19.21
C LEU A 196 -17.62 -1.59 18.85
N ARG A 197 -17.02 -2.47 18.04
CA ARG A 197 -15.59 -2.41 17.71
C ARG A 197 -15.26 -1.31 16.71
N ASP A 198 -16.00 -1.23 15.61
CA ASP A 198 -15.61 -0.42 14.45
C ASP A 198 -16.28 0.97 14.46
N ASP A 199 -17.53 1.13 14.91
CA ASP A 199 -18.19 2.45 14.99
C ASP A 199 -17.90 3.17 16.31
N LEU A 200 -18.01 2.45 17.43
CA LEU A 200 -17.91 3.04 18.77
C LEU A 200 -16.50 2.90 19.37
N GLY A 201 -15.59 2.15 18.73
CA GLY A 201 -14.22 1.96 19.21
C GLY A 201 -14.12 1.27 20.58
N CYS A 202 -15.18 0.58 21.00
CA CYS A 202 -15.24 -0.10 22.28
C CYS A 202 -14.33 -1.33 22.28
N ARG A 203 -13.57 -1.48 23.35
CA ARG A 203 -12.74 -2.66 23.61
C ARG A 203 -13.13 -3.28 24.94
N PRO A 204 -13.12 -4.61 25.05
CA PRO A 204 -13.34 -5.25 26.34
C PRO A 204 -12.20 -4.85 27.29
N TYR A 205 -12.58 -4.33 28.46
CA TYR A 205 -11.62 -4.10 29.53
C TYR A 205 -11.28 -5.44 30.19
N LYS A 206 -10.03 -5.56 30.67
CA LYS A 206 -9.64 -6.67 31.53
C LYS A 206 -10.25 -6.47 32.91
N TYR A 207 -10.85 -7.51 33.46
CA TYR A 207 -11.29 -7.48 34.86
C TYR A 207 -10.08 -7.34 35.78
N LEU A 208 -10.16 -6.38 36.70
CA LEU A 208 -9.19 -6.20 37.77
C LEU A 208 -9.80 -6.72 39.05
N VAL A 209 -9.09 -7.63 39.72
CA VAL A 209 -9.45 -8.04 41.08
C VAL A 209 -8.91 -6.97 42.02
N VAL A 210 -9.82 -6.29 42.71
CA VAL A 210 -9.49 -5.27 43.69
C VAL A 210 -10.13 -5.63 45.03
N PRO A 211 -9.49 -5.30 46.16
CA PRO A 211 -10.11 -5.47 47.47
C PRO A 211 -11.43 -4.69 47.55
N ALA A 212 -12.45 -5.29 48.16
CA ALA A 212 -13.70 -4.60 48.44
C ALA A 212 -13.46 -3.57 49.56
N LEU A 213 -13.58 -2.28 49.24
CA LEU A 213 -13.46 -1.20 50.21
C LEU A 213 -14.84 -0.88 50.81
N THR A 214 -14.92 -0.83 52.14
CA THR A 214 -16.07 -0.31 52.87
C THR A 214 -16.11 1.22 52.79
N GLU A 215 -17.25 1.84 53.11
CA GLU A 215 -17.36 3.31 52.97
C GLU A 215 -16.47 4.04 53.97
N GLU A 216 -16.26 3.44 55.15
CA GLU A 216 -15.28 3.92 56.13
C GLU A 216 -13.85 3.90 55.57
N HIS A 217 -13.45 2.82 54.88
CA HIS A 217 -12.13 2.76 54.23
C HIS A 217 -12.01 3.82 53.15
N LYS A 218 -13.06 4.04 52.35
CA LYS A 218 -13.07 5.10 51.32
C LYS A 218 -12.91 6.49 51.94
N GLU A 219 -13.59 6.75 53.05
CA GLU A 219 -13.50 8.02 53.75
C GLU A 219 -12.10 8.25 54.33
N LYS A 220 -11.53 7.28 55.04
CA LYS A 220 -10.15 7.34 55.56
C LYS A 220 -9.11 7.53 54.45
N ASN A 221 -9.25 6.79 53.34
CA ASN A 221 -8.34 6.94 52.20
C ASN A 221 -8.46 8.32 51.57
N LYS A 222 -9.68 8.87 51.45
CA LYS A 222 -9.93 10.20 50.89
C LYS A 222 -9.39 11.31 51.79
N THR A 223 -9.60 11.22 53.11
CA THR A 223 -9.07 12.20 54.06
C THR A 223 -7.55 12.18 54.07
N PHE A 224 -6.94 10.99 54.11
CA PHE A 224 -5.48 10.84 54.02
C PHE A 224 -4.92 11.40 52.70
N ALA A 225 -5.51 11.05 51.56
CA ALA A 225 -5.06 11.57 50.26
C ALA A 225 -5.16 13.10 50.17
N ASN A 226 -6.24 13.70 50.70
CA ASN A 226 -6.39 15.15 50.75
C ASN A 226 -5.38 15.80 51.69
N TRP A 227 -5.09 15.16 52.83
CA TRP A 227 -4.09 15.63 53.76
C TRP A 227 -2.69 15.61 53.14
N ILE A 228 -2.30 14.51 52.48
CA ILE A 228 -1.04 14.40 51.74
C ILE A 228 -0.96 15.48 50.66
N ARG A 229 -2.02 15.66 49.85
CA ARG A 229 -2.04 16.67 48.79
C ARG A 229 -1.80 18.09 49.30
N THR A 230 -2.23 18.40 50.52
CA THR A 230 -2.19 19.76 51.08
C THR A 230 -0.91 20.02 51.88
N ASN A 231 -0.44 19.03 52.64
CA ASN A 231 0.65 19.19 53.59
C ASN A 231 2.01 18.72 53.05
N PHE A 232 2.02 17.86 52.03
CA PHE A 232 3.24 17.23 51.56
C PHE A 232 3.92 18.05 50.45
N ARG A 233 5.15 18.52 50.68
CA ARG A 233 5.94 19.26 49.68
C ARG A 233 6.89 18.32 48.94
N LYS A 234 7.09 18.50 47.63
CA LYS A 234 7.98 17.66 46.81
C LYS A 234 9.42 17.55 47.34
N GLN A 235 9.91 18.56 48.06
CA GLN A 235 11.25 18.57 48.66
C GLN A 235 11.36 17.61 49.85
N GLU A 236 10.25 17.27 50.50
CA GLU A 236 10.20 16.41 51.69
C GLU A 236 10.18 14.92 51.33
N THR A 237 9.92 14.57 50.07
CA THR A 237 9.92 13.18 49.58
C THR A 237 11.27 12.49 49.80
N VAL A 238 12.38 13.23 49.79
CA VAL A 238 13.74 12.70 50.00
C VAL A 238 13.93 12.21 51.45
N LYS A 239 13.10 12.66 52.40
CA LYS A 239 13.18 12.27 53.81
C LYS A 239 12.37 11.02 54.16
N ILE A 240 11.54 10.52 53.24
CA ILE A 240 10.70 9.35 53.50
C ILE A 240 11.33 8.11 52.86
N LEU A 241 11.58 7.11 53.69
CA LEU A 241 11.93 5.76 53.27
C LEU A 241 10.68 4.87 53.39
N PHE A 242 10.25 4.26 52.28
CA PHE A 242 9.17 3.28 52.29
C PHE A 242 9.75 1.87 52.31
N SER A 243 9.24 1.02 53.19
CA SER A 243 9.53 -0.42 53.24
C SER A 243 8.22 -1.19 53.21
N ASP A 244 8.17 -2.26 52.41
CA ASP A 244 7.05 -3.20 52.37
C ASP A 244 7.60 -4.61 52.27
N GLU A 245 6.96 -5.56 52.96
CA GLU A 245 7.37 -6.96 52.94
C GLU A 245 6.63 -7.69 51.81
N LYS A 246 7.40 -8.35 50.94
CA LYS A 246 6.85 -9.15 49.85
C LYS A 246 7.30 -10.59 49.98
N MET A 247 6.33 -11.49 50.10
CA MET A 247 6.59 -12.93 50.04
C MET A 247 6.89 -13.33 48.59
N PHE A 248 7.95 -14.11 48.39
CA PHE A 248 8.31 -14.71 47.10
C PHE A 248 8.16 -16.22 47.25
N ASP A 249 7.11 -16.76 46.64
CA ASP A 249 6.84 -18.21 46.55
C ASP A 249 7.23 -18.75 45.17
#